data_AF-A0A0G4PVX3-F1
#
_entry.id   AF-A0A0G4PVX3-F1
#
_cell.length_a   1.000
_cell.length_b   1.000
_cell.length_c   1.000
_cell.angle_alpha   90.00
_cell.angle_beta   90.00
_cell.angle_gamma   90.00
#
_symmetry.space_group_name_H-M   'P 1'
#
loop_
_entity.id
_entity.type
_entity.pdbx_description
1 polymer ?
#
loop_
_entity_poly.entity_id
_entity_poly.type
_entity_poly.pdbx_seq_one_letter_code
_entity_poly.pdbx_strand_id
1 'polypeptide(L)'
;MKQKIKGWLGIGTNDGGDDPKEPPSTPKSPKRKRVSSSDRYLAKRLKHVRETYPKSDTRDLPESPRDMQMLASSFYSFINPDKLHMIERTPPRETVNRYQATGAQFEDWMTNTNSTGPVCPVVQSTLTLANLVGGDSPEFIVSRSYFVVPPAEIRDTLELIGLPHEPKSKNYRYIKLYRPGNASKVCTYEHYIVPGAIIVQTAYRRQRGPQWYDIALALYKHDAAIDTLQYVYYTSVENEETQPLVGKVIYPNNNIPGAESTAGSRMRIWHMHTPEFQQILGSQLGRATSRLVLAAWPRGTHQIPRVNTWFLSGNLHMRFDIEPIARASPRPSHSAHSRHPPPSPPTPTPSSRRPRRSGSGAA
;
A
#
# COMPACT_ATOMS: atom_id res chain seq x y z
N MET A 1 44.02 45.78 11.19
CA MET A 1 45.20 44.93 10.88
C MET A 1 44.92 44.18 9.58
N LYS A 2 45.80 44.38 8.58
CA LYS A 2 45.74 43.82 7.23
C LYS A 2 46.94 42.87 7.05
N GLN A 3 46.74 41.69 6.49
CA GLN A 3 47.79 40.86 5.85
C GLN A 3 47.21 40.42 4.50
N LYS A 4 47.73 40.88 3.34
CA LYS A 4 49.02 40.60 2.65
C LYS A 4 49.04 39.19 2.02
N ILE A 5 49.48 38.90 0.79
CA ILE A 5 49.80 39.60 -0.48
C ILE A 5 50.44 38.52 -1.41
N LYS A 6 50.35 38.69 -2.75
CA LYS A 6 51.17 38.10 -3.86
C LYS A 6 50.98 36.60 -4.14
N GLY A 7 51.08 36.09 -5.37
CA GLY A 7 51.57 36.51 -6.71
C GLY A 7 51.76 35.19 -7.50
N TRP A 8 51.94 35.04 -8.81
CA TRP A 8 52.41 35.89 -9.90
C TRP A 8 52.20 35.12 -11.23
N LEU A 9 52.19 35.83 -12.36
CA LEU A 9 52.02 35.31 -13.73
C LEU A 9 53.30 34.65 -14.30
N GLY A 10 53.13 33.84 -15.35
CA GLY A 10 54.18 33.50 -16.32
C GLY A 10 53.60 33.31 -17.73
N ILE A 11 53.82 34.29 -18.61
CA ILE A 11 53.58 34.30 -20.06
C ILE A 11 54.87 33.89 -20.76
N GLY A 12 54.77 33.17 -21.89
CA GLY A 12 55.86 33.01 -22.86
C GLY A 12 55.33 32.46 -24.19
N THR A 13 55.49 33.25 -25.25
CA THR A 13 54.95 33.08 -26.61
C THR A 13 56.03 32.70 -27.64
N ASN A 14 55.58 32.50 -28.89
CA ASN A 14 56.29 32.50 -30.18
C ASN A 14 56.92 31.17 -30.61
N ASP A 15 57.01 30.78 -31.88
CA ASP A 15 56.52 31.25 -33.20
C ASP A 15 56.92 30.16 -34.21
N GLY A 16 56.33 30.17 -35.42
CA GLY A 16 56.97 29.62 -36.61
C GLY A 16 56.08 28.72 -37.46
N GLY A 17 55.50 29.28 -38.53
CA GLY A 17 54.73 28.58 -39.56
C GLY A 17 55.59 27.95 -40.66
N ASP A 18 54.94 27.16 -41.52
CA ASP A 18 54.95 27.33 -42.98
C ASP A 18 54.03 26.29 -43.65
N ASP A 19 53.55 26.70 -44.82
CA ASP A 19 52.33 26.34 -45.55
C ASP A 19 52.53 25.13 -46.53
N PRO A 20 51.71 24.86 -47.57
CA PRO A 20 50.59 23.92 -47.61
C PRO A 20 50.76 22.80 -48.68
N LYS A 21 49.84 21.81 -48.76
CA LYS A 21 49.32 21.24 -50.04
C LYS A 21 48.26 20.12 -49.87
N GLU A 22 47.47 20.01 -50.93
CA GLU A 22 46.12 19.44 -51.07
C GLU A 22 46.14 17.93 -51.52
N PRO A 23 45.05 17.28 -52.00
CA PRO A 23 44.39 16.07 -51.45
C PRO A 23 44.57 14.81 -52.35
N PRO A 24 43.58 13.91 -52.63
CA PRO A 24 42.71 13.00 -51.85
C PRO A 24 42.99 11.48 -52.18
N SER A 25 42.24 10.53 -51.57
CA SER A 25 41.65 9.28 -52.19
C SER A 25 41.67 7.95 -51.35
N THR A 26 40.47 7.55 -50.90
CA THR A 26 39.78 6.21 -50.90
C THR A 26 40.52 4.88 -50.54
N PRO A 27 39.87 3.68 -50.51
CA PRO A 27 39.40 3.03 -49.28
C PRO A 27 39.97 1.59 -49.05
N LYS A 28 39.94 1.07 -47.81
CA LYS A 28 40.22 -0.37 -47.54
C LYS A 28 39.12 -1.03 -46.70
N SER A 29 38.65 -2.16 -47.24
CA SER A 29 37.55 -3.05 -46.83
C SER A 29 37.71 -3.72 -45.46
N PRO A 30 36.62 -4.29 -44.88
CA PRO A 30 36.56 -4.67 -43.47
C PRO A 30 37.06 -6.10 -43.20
N LYS A 31 37.78 -6.26 -42.08
CA LYS A 31 38.17 -7.57 -41.55
C LYS A 31 36.97 -8.29 -40.93
N ARG A 32 36.65 -9.43 -41.52
CA ARG A 32 35.67 -10.44 -41.08
C ARG A 32 36.06 -10.99 -39.69
N LYS A 33 35.28 -10.72 -38.64
CA LYS A 33 35.42 -11.34 -37.32
C LYS A 33 34.81 -12.75 -37.34
N ARG A 34 35.62 -13.75 -36.99
CA ARG A 34 35.27 -15.17 -36.88
C ARG A 34 34.46 -15.35 -35.59
N VAL A 35 33.16 -15.65 -35.71
CA VAL A 35 32.27 -15.98 -34.58
C VAL A 35 32.62 -17.37 -34.05
N SER A 36 32.77 -17.50 -32.73
CA SER A 36 33.21 -18.72 -32.07
C SER A 36 32.12 -19.80 -32.10
N SER A 37 32.52 -21.07 -32.05
CA SER A 37 31.64 -22.24 -32.03
C SER A 37 30.64 -22.24 -30.85
N SER A 38 30.99 -21.57 -29.75
CA SER A 38 30.16 -21.45 -28.55
C SER A 38 28.90 -20.59 -28.78
N ASP A 39 29.02 -19.55 -29.59
CA ASP A 39 27.92 -18.61 -29.87
C ASP A 39 26.80 -19.25 -30.72
N ARG A 40 27.15 -20.23 -31.57
CA ARG A 40 26.16 -20.99 -32.35
C ARG A 40 25.37 -21.97 -31.49
N TYR A 41 25.95 -22.48 -30.41
CA TYR A 41 25.29 -23.41 -29.50
C TYR A 41 24.27 -22.69 -28.61
N LEU A 42 24.60 -21.49 -28.12
CA LEU A 42 23.68 -20.61 -27.37
C LEU A 42 22.51 -20.11 -28.22
N ALA A 43 22.76 -19.74 -29.49
CA ALA A 43 21.70 -19.30 -30.40
C ALA A 43 20.70 -20.42 -30.75
N LYS A 44 21.15 -21.67 -30.88
CA LYS A 44 20.27 -22.83 -31.10
C LYS A 44 19.43 -23.17 -29.86
N ARG A 45 19.99 -23.04 -28.65
CA ARG A 45 19.28 -23.31 -27.39
C ARG A 45 18.22 -22.24 -27.07
N LEU A 46 18.47 -20.97 -27.44
CA LEU A 46 17.51 -19.88 -27.32
C LEU A 46 16.35 -19.97 -28.33
N LYS A 47 16.57 -20.58 -29.51
CA LYS A 47 15.49 -20.82 -30.47
C LYS A 47 14.54 -21.93 -30.02
N HIS A 48 15.06 -22.99 -29.39
CA HIS A 48 14.26 -24.12 -28.95
C HIS A 48 13.43 -23.85 -27.68
N VAL A 49 13.88 -22.97 -26.79
CA VAL A 49 13.13 -22.58 -25.59
C VAL A 49 11.94 -21.65 -25.90
N ARG A 50 11.91 -21.03 -27.10
CA ARG A 50 10.84 -20.11 -27.51
C ARG A 50 9.59 -20.80 -28.07
N GLU A 51 9.64 -22.12 -28.29
CA GLU A 51 8.57 -22.86 -29.01
C GLU A 51 7.70 -23.77 -28.14
N THR A 52 7.88 -23.83 -26.80
CA THR A 52 7.20 -24.86 -25.99
C THR A 52 6.24 -24.38 -24.89
N TYR A 53 5.78 -23.12 -24.89
CA TYR A 53 4.71 -22.71 -23.96
C TYR A 53 3.69 -21.76 -24.60
N PRO A 54 2.39 -22.10 -24.61
CA PRO A 54 1.35 -21.18 -25.02
C PRO A 54 1.19 -20.05 -23.99
N LYS A 55 1.11 -18.82 -24.48
CA LYS A 55 0.88 -17.59 -23.70
C LYS A 55 -0.41 -17.69 -22.89
N SER A 56 -0.32 -17.58 -21.57
CA SER A 56 -1.45 -17.18 -20.73
C SER A 56 -1.66 -15.67 -20.89
N ASP A 57 -2.86 -15.29 -21.33
CA ASP A 57 -3.31 -13.91 -21.50
C ASP A 57 -3.58 -13.28 -20.12
N THR A 58 -2.54 -12.74 -19.48
CA THR A 58 -2.67 -11.89 -18.30
C THR A 58 -2.49 -10.44 -18.72
N ARG A 59 -3.56 -9.64 -18.60
CA ARG A 59 -3.52 -8.19 -18.77
C ARG A 59 -2.47 -7.58 -17.85
N ASP A 60 -1.45 -6.98 -18.45
CA ASP A 60 -0.36 -6.28 -17.76
C ASP A 60 -0.90 -5.10 -16.95
N LEU A 61 -0.51 -5.05 -15.66
CA LEU A 61 -0.68 -3.86 -14.82
C LEU A 61 0.42 -2.85 -15.16
N PRO A 62 0.15 -1.55 -15.08
CA PRO A 62 1.12 -0.51 -15.46
C PRO A 62 2.39 -0.60 -14.62
N GLU A 63 3.52 -0.40 -15.29
CA GLU A 63 4.83 -0.26 -14.65
C GLU A 63 4.83 0.95 -13.70
N SER A 64 5.46 0.83 -12.53
CA SER A 64 5.86 2.03 -11.77
C SER A 64 6.96 2.74 -12.57
N PRO A 65 6.74 3.98 -13.03
CA PRO A 65 7.75 4.70 -13.78
C PRO A 65 8.96 4.99 -12.88
N ARG A 66 10.16 4.95 -13.48
CA ARG A 66 11.37 5.54 -12.90
C ARG A 66 11.92 6.50 -13.93
N ASP A 67 11.59 7.78 -13.79
CA ASP A 67 12.34 8.86 -14.42
C ASP A 67 13.65 9.11 -13.64
N MET A 68 14.66 9.71 -14.26
CA MET A 68 15.91 10.12 -13.58
C MET A 68 15.66 11.12 -12.43
N GLN A 69 14.46 11.71 -12.36
CA GLN A 69 13.99 12.50 -11.23
C GLN A 69 13.86 11.72 -9.89
N MET A 70 13.70 10.39 -9.92
CA MET A 70 13.61 9.54 -8.72
C MET A 70 14.94 9.40 -7.95
N LEU A 71 16.08 9.59 -8.63
CA LEU A 71 17.39 9.66 -7.96
C LEU A 71 17.64 11.07 -7.41
N ALA A 72 17.05 12.08 -8.03
CA ALA A 72 17.13 13.46 -7.60
C ALA A 72 16.31 13.69 -6.31
N SER A 73 15.06 13.20 -6.20
CA SER A 73 14.20 13.44 -5.03
C SER A 73 14.83 12.98 -3.71
N SER A 74 15.47 11.81 -3.69
CA SER A 74 16.19 11.28 -2.52
C SER A 74 17.51 12.01 -2.19
N PHE A 75 18.13 12.70 -3.16
CA PHE A 75 19.33 13.51 -2.92
C PHE A 75 19.00 14.98 -2.62
N TYR A 76 17.85 15.51 -3.07
CA TYR A 76 17.45 16.91 -2.88
C TYR A 76 16.82 17.20 -1.51
N SER A 77 16.39 16.19 -0.76
CA SER A 77 15.93 16.36 0.64
C SER A 77 17.06 16.79 1.60
N PHE A 78 18.33 16.64 1.21
CA PHE A 78 19.48 17.10 1.99
C PHE A 78 19.83 18.58 1.77
N ILE A 79 19.31 19.26 0.74
CA ILE A 79 19.73 20.62 0.38
C ILE A 79 18.65 21.69 0.64
N ASN A 80 17.40 21.32 0.94
CA ASN A 80 16.40 22.29 1.42
C ASN A 80 15.24 21.61 2.18
N PRO A 81 15.15 21.72 3.52
CA PRO A 81 14.09 21.06 4.30
C PRO A 81 12.68 21.64 4.07
N ASP A 82 12.55 22.81 3.42
CA ASP A 82 11.27 23.52 3.27
C ASP A 82 10.74 23.60 1.83
N LYS A 83 11.28 22.80 0.90
CA LYS A 83 10.73 22.71 -0.47
C LYS A 83 10.67 21.27 -0.96
N LEU A 84 9.51 20.64 -0.82
CA LEU A 84 9.18 19.51 -1.67
C LEU A 84 8.45 20.01 -2.91
N HIS A 85 9.16 20.01 -4.03
CA HIS A 85 8.52 20.11 -5.32
C HIS A 85 7.76 18.79 -5.55
N MET A 86 6.43 18.83 -5.44
CA MET A 86 5.59 17.88 -6.19
C MET A 86 5.80 18.19 -7.69
N ILE A 87 6.88 17.68 -8.29
CA ILE A 87 7.22 17.94 -9.70
C ILE A 87 6.20 17.31 -10.65
N GLU A 88 5.45 16.33 -10.15
CA GLU A 88 4.45 15.61 -10.93
C GLU A 88 3.24 16.46 -11.29
N ARG A 89 2.67 16.24 -12.47
CA ARG A 89 1.53 17.03 -12.94
C ARG A 89 0.26 16.67 -12.17
N THR A 90 -0.61 17.65 -11.95
CA THR A 90 -1.96 17.38 -11.42
C THR A 90 -2.65 16.36 -12.33
N PRO A 91 -3.17 15.23 -11.79
CA PRO A 91 -3.79 14.22 -12.61
C PRO A 91 -5.02 14.81 -13.32
N PRO A 92 -5.22 14.51 -14.63
CA PRO A 92 -6.39 14.96 -15.35
C PRO A 92 -7.68 14.46 -14.71
N ARG A 93 -8.78 15.22 -14.87
CA ARG A 93 -10.09 14.87 -14.29
C ARG A 93 -10.58 13.48 -14.70
N GLU A 94 -10.35 13.06 -15.94
CA GLU A 94 -10.70 11.71 -16.42
C GLU A 94 -9.95 10.61 -15.66
N THR A 95 -8.69 10.86 -15.31
CA THR A 95 -7.88 9.95 -14.50
C THR A 95 -8.42 9.88 -13.07
N VAL A 96 -8.80 11.01 -12.47
CA VAL A 96 -9.43 11.06 -11.14
C VAL A 96 -10.77 10.31 -11.14
N ASN A 97 -11.61 10.51 -12.17
CA ASN A 97 -12.87 9.78 -12.31
C ASN A 97 -12.65 8.26 -12.42
N ARG A 98 -11.59 7.84 -13.12
CA ARG A 98 -11.22 6.41 -13.21
C ARG A 98 -10.79 5.86 -11.86
N TYR A 99 -10.03 6.62 -11.07
CA TYR A 99 -9.69 6.22 -9.70
C TYR A 99 -10.97 6.07 -8.88
N GLN A 100 -11.87 7.05 -8.90
CA GLN A 100 -13.13 6.95 -8.16
C GLN A 100 -13.93 5.70 -8.53
N ALA A 101 -14.15 5.44 -9.83
CA ALA A 101 -14.86 4.26 -10.29
C ALA A 101 -14.17 2.94 -9.87
N THR A 102 -12.84 2.91 -9.91
CA THR A 102 -12.07 1.75 -9.47
C THR A 102 -12.16 1.54 -7.97
N GLY A 103 -12.13 2.62 -7.18
CA GLY A 103 -12.29 2.55 -5.73
C GLY A 103 -13.67 2.07 -5.31
N ALA A 104 -14.73 2.59 -5.94
CA ALA A 104 -16.09 2.10 -5.74
C ALA A 104 -16.20 0.60 -6.01
N GLN A 105 -15.55 0.10 -7.08
CA GLN A 105 -15.50 -1.34 -7.36
C GLN A 105 -14.78 -2.15 -6.26
N PHE A 106 -13.71 -1.61 -5.66
CA PHE A 106 -13.05 -2.28 -4.54
C PHE A 106 -13.88 -2.27 -3.26
N GLU A 107 -14.61 -1.19 -2.97
CA GLU A 107 -15.61 -1.14 -1.89
C GLU A 107 -16.66 -2.25 -2.06
N ASP A 108 -17.23 -2.35 -3.26
CA ASP A 108 -18.24 -3.35 -3.59
C ASP A 108 -17.69 -4.77 -3.42
N TRP A 109 -16.47 -5.04 -3.91
CA TRP A 109 -15.87 -6.37 -3.76
C TRP A 109 -15.58 -6.76 -2.32
N MET A 110 -15.12 -5.83 -1.48
CA MET A 110 -14.84 -6.10 -0.06
C MET A 110 -16.13 -6.37 0.72
N THR A 111 -17.20 -5.61 0.43
CA THR A 111 -18.48 -5.70 1.14
C THR A 111 -19.43 -6.77 0.59
N ASN A 112 -19.15 -7.31 -0.59
CA ASN A 112 -20.01 -8.30 -1.22
C ASN A 112 -20.08 -9.60 -0.39
N THR A 113 -21.22 -9.81 0.26
CA THR A 113 -21.59 -11.05 0.95
C THR A 113 -22.32 -12.05 0.05
N ASN A 114 -22.72 -11.63 -1.15
CA ASN A 114 -23.46 -12.47 -2.10
C ASN A 114 -22.51 -13.32 -2.94
N SER A 115 -22.68 -14.64 -2.87
CA SER A 115 -21.96 -15.62 -3.68
C SER A 115 -22.17 -15.45 -5.19
N THR A 116 -23.30 -14.86 -5.60
CA THR A 116 -23.62 -14.53 -7.02
C THR A 116 -23.30 -13.08 -7.39
N GLY A 117 -22.66 -12.32 -6.50
CA GLY A 117 -22.27 -10.94 -6.78
C GLY A 117 -21.14 -10.83 -7.82
N PRO A 118 -20.68 -9.61 -8.12
CA PRO A 118 -19.67 -9.39 -9.16
C PRO A 118 -18.42 -10.24 -8.93
N VAL A 119 -17.90 -10.82 -10.02
CA VAL A 119 -16.68 -11.64 -9.98
C VAL A 119 -15.52 -10.73 -9.56
N CYS A 120 -14.93 -11.04 -8.40
CA CYS A 120 -13.72 -10.38 -7.94
C CYS A 120 -12.51 -11.16 -8.48
N PRO A 121 -11.58 -10.53 -9.20
CA PRO A 121 -10.42 -11.21 -9.76
C PRO A 121 -9.32 -11.48 -8.71
N VAL A 122 -9.47 -10.99 -7.49
CA VAL A 122 -8.48 -11.15 -6.42
C VAL A 122 -8.72 -12.49 -5.74
N VAL A 123 -7.69 -13.34 -5.75
CA VAL A 123 -7.71 -14.66 -5.10
C VAL A 123 -7.04 -14.55 -3.74
N GLN A 124 -7.45 -15.38 -2.78
CA GLN A 124 -6.80 -15.46 -1.49
C GLN A 124 -5.33 -15.88 -1.63
N SER A 125 -4.45 -15.17 -0.91
CA SER A 125 -3.02 -15.43 -0.99
C SER A 125 -2.60 -16.59 -0.10
N THR A 126 -1.97 -17.59 -0.71
CA THR A 126 -1.34 -18.73 -0.03
C THR A 126 0.17 -18.58 0.08
N LEU A 127 0.73 -17.43 -0.33
CA LEU A 127 2.16 -17.20 -0.33
C LEU A 127 2.69 -17.07 1.10
N THR A 128 3.77 -17.77 1.41
CA THR A 128 4.46 -17.70 2.71
C THR A 128 5.87 -17.16 2.57
N LEU A 129 6.46 -16.66 3.66
CA LEU A 129 7.87 -16.24 3.66
C LEU A 129 8.79 -17.40 3.24
N ALA A 130 8.50 -18.63 3.65
CA ALA A 130 9.26 -19.82 3.24
C ALA A 130 9.21 -20.06 1.72
N ASN A 131 8.09 -19.76 1.05
CA ASN A 131 8.02 -19.84 -0.41
C ASN A 131 8.88 -18.78 -1.10
N LEU A 132 9.04 -17.61 -0.48
CA LEU A 132 9.82 -16.49 -1.04
C LEU A 132 11.33 -16.70 -0.94
N VAL A 133 11.78 -17.28 0.18
CA VAL A 133 13.21 -17.30 0.55
C VAL A 133 13.79 -18.70 0.69
N GLY A 134 12.95 -19.74 0.57
CA GLY A 134 13.36 -21.14 0.66
C GLY A 134 13.75 -21.77 -0.67
N GLY A 135 14.35 -22.96 -0.59
CA GLY A 135 14.81 -23.76 -1.72
C GLY A 135 16.21 -23.40 -2.23
N ASP A 136 16.69 -24.16 -3.21
CA ASP A 136 18.06 -24.01 -3.75
C ASP A 136 18.22 -22.75 -4.65
N SER A 137 17.12 -22.10 -4.99
CA SER A 137 17.09 -20.89 -5.85
C SER A 137 15.98 -19.95 -5.38
N PRO A 138 16.16 -19.28 -4.24
CA PRO A 138 15.13 -18.43 -3.66
C PRO A 138 14.81 -17.23 -4.56
N GLU A 139 13.53 -16.87 -4.65
CA GLU A 139 13.11 -15.70 -5.43
C GLU A 139 13.55 -14.39 -4.76
N PHE A 140 13.60 -14.37 -3.43
CA PHE A 140 14.01 -13.22 -2.63
C PHE A 140 15.06 -13.60 -1.60
N ILE A 141 15.93 -12.65 -1.30
CA ILE A 141 16.90 -12.73 -0.20
C ILE A 141 16.45 -11.78 0.90
N VAL A 142 16.44 -12.29 2.13
CA VAL A 142 16.28 -11.46 3.33
C VAL A 142 17.63 -10.79 3.61
N SER A 143 17.75 -9.49 3.31
CA SER A 143 18.98 -8.74 3.64
C SER A 143 19.05 -8.34 5.11
N ARG A 144 17.88 -8.08 5.72
CA ARG A 144 17.75 -7.62 7.10
C ARG A 144 16.47 -8.21 7.69
N SER A 145 16.56 -8.74 8.90
CA SER A 145 15.43 -9.14 9.72
C SER A 145 15.81 -9.02 11.19
N TYR A 146 15.28 -8.03 11.89
CA TYR A 146 15.56 -7.81 13.31
C TYR A 146 14.48 -6.95 13.97
N PHE A 147 14.39 -7.01 15.30
CA PHE A 147 13.48 -6.19 16.07
C PHE A 147 14.02 -4.77 16.26
N VAL A 148 13.16 -3.78 16.04
CA VAL A 148 13.44 -2.34 16.08
C VAL A 148 12.34 -1.58 16.80
N VAL A 149 12.68 -0.33 17.14
CA VAL A 149 11.73 0.65 17.66
C VAL A 149 10.77 1.11 16.55
N PRO A 150 9.55 1.58 16.88
CA PRO A 150 8.62 2.11 15.89
C PRO A 150 9.23 3.29 15.11
N PRO A 151 8.88 3.45 13.81
CA PRO A 151 9.28 4.62 13.03
C PRO A 151 8.82 5.90 13.71
N ALA A 152 9.74 6.88 13.82
CA ALA A 152 9.51 8.09 14.61
C ALA A 152 8.37 8.94 14.05
N GLU A 153 8.24 8.97 12.73
CA GLU A 153 7.26 9.74 11.96
C GLU A 153 5.79 9.40 12.24
N ILE A 154 5.51 8.24 12.83
CA ILE A 154 4.13 7.77 13.06
C ILE A 154 3.82 7.45 14.52
N ARG A 155 4.75 7.70 15.47
CA ARG A 155 4.58 7.31 16.89
C ARG A 155 3.31 7.88 17.51
N ASP A 156 3.03 9.16 17.32
CA ASP A 156 1.83 9.81 17.85
C ASP A 156 0.55 9.12 17.32
N THR A 157 0.58 8.69 16.06
CA THR A 157 -0.56 7.99 15.45
C THR A 157 -0.70 6.56 15.96
N LEU A 158 0.41 5.91 16.32
CA LEU A 158 0.44 4.57 16.90
C LEU A 158 -0.08 4.59 18.34
N GLU A 159 0.30 5.61 19.11
CA GLU A 159 -0.20 5.86 20.47
C GLU A 159 -1.72 6.01 20.48
N LEU A 160 -2.26 6.85 19.58
CA LEU A 160 -3.70 7.11 19.47
C LEU A 160 -4.55 5.85 19.26
N ILE A 161 -3.99 4.84 18.59
CA ILE A 161 -4.68 3.57 18.28
C ILE A 161 -4.25 2.42 19.18
N GLY A 162 -3.47 2.70 20.23
CA GLY A 162 -3.04 1.71 21.22
C GLY A 162 -2.01 0.70 20.70
N LEU A 163 -1.28 1.00 19.62
CA LEU A 163 -0.15 0.18 19.17
C LEU A 163 1.14 0.56 19.92
N PRO A 164 2.13 -0.35 20.01
CA PRO A 164 3.41 -0.03 20.64
C PRO A 164 4.07 1.17 19.96
N HIS A 165 4.32 2.25 20.70
CA HIS A 165 4.85 3.52 20.18
C HIS A 165 6.14 3.98 20.89
N GLU A 166 6.49 3.31 22.00
CA GLU A 166 7.60 3.65 22.87
C GLU A 166 8.94 3.73 22.13
N PRO A 167 9.70 4.84 22.25
CA PRO A 167 10.89 5.11 21.44
C PRO A 167 12.08 4.20 21.75
N LYS A 168 12.00 3.43 22.84
CA LYS A 168 13.04 2.48 23.28
C LYS A 168 12.61 1.02 23.13
N SER A 169 11.34 0.76 22.87
CA SER A 169 10.79 -0.59 22.87
C SER A 169 10.86 -1.22 21.48
N LYS A 170 11.59 -2.34 21.37
CA LYS A 170 11.86 -3.01 20.08
C LYS A 170 10.77 -4.03 19.74
N ASN A 171 9.54 -3.56 19.54
CA ASN A 171 8.38 -4.45 19.30
C ASN A 171 8.08 -4.70 17.82
N TYR A 172 8.79 -4.02 16.91
CA TYR A 172 8.53 -4.10 15.49
C TYR A 172 9.57 -5.00 14.84
N ARG A 173 9.14 -6.00 14.09
CA ARG A 173 10.02 -6.74 13.20
C ARG A 173 10.25 -5.91 11.94
N TYR A 174 11.47 -5.40 11.75
CA TYR A 174 11.88 -4.81 10.48
C TYR A 174 12.42 -5.90 9.56
N ILE A 175 11.91 -5.96 8.33
CA ILE A 175 12.34 -6.92 7.30
C ILE A 175 12.61 -6.18 6.00
N LYS A 176 13.75 -6.46 5.38
CA LYS A 176 14.10 -6.01 4.02
C LYS A 176 14.35 -7.18 3.10
N LEU A 177 13.44 -7.38 2.16
CA LEU A 177 13.56 -8.35 1.07
C LEU A 177 14.09 -7.68 -0.18
N TYR A 178 14.95 -8.38 -0.91
CA TYR A 178 15.33 -7.97 -2.25
C TYR A 178 15.44 -9.16 -3.19
N ARG A 179 15.08 -8.96 -4.46
CA ARG A 179 15.27 -9.98 -5.49
C ARG A 179 16.71 -9.92 -6.03
N PRO A 180 17.49 -11.01 -6.00
CA PRO A 180 18.83 -11.03 -6.58
C PRO A 180 18.78 -10.78 -8.09
N GLY A 181 19.65 -9.90 -8.59
CA GLY A 181 19.74 -9.52 -9.99
C GLY A 181 20.61 -8.27 -10.22
N ASN A 182 20.80 -7.86 -11.48
CA ASN A 182 21.56 -6.65 -11.81
C ASN A 182 21.00 -5.42 -11.07
N ALA A 183 21.88 -4.54 -10.58
CA ALA A 183 21.58 -3.44 -9.66
C ALA A 183 20.40 -2.52 -10.06
N SER A 184 20.04 -2.46 -11.35
CA SER A 184 18.87 -1.71 -11.82
C SER A 184 17.54 -2.46 -11.66
N LYS A 185 17.53 -3.78 -11.41
CA LYS A 185 16.35 -4.67 -11.47
C LYS A 185 15.85 -5.21 -10.12
N VAL A 186 16.29 -4.63 -9.01
CA VAL A 186 16.02 -5.19 -7.69
C VAL A 186 14.61 -4.77 -7.24
N CYS A 187 13.68 -5.72 -7.18
CA CYS A 187 12.46 -5.55 -6.38
C CYS A 187 12.90 -5.44 -4.92
N THR A 188 12.44 -4.41 -4.20
CA THR A 188 12.83 -4.16 -2.81
C THR A 188 11.57 -3.92 -2.00
N TYR A 189 11.45 -4.63 -0.88
CA TYR A 189 10.36 -4.50 0.06
C TYR A 189 10.93 -4.27 1.45
N GLU A 190 10.53 -3.17 2.08
CA GLU A 190 10.93 -2.79 3.43
C GLU A 190 9.68 -2.55 4.26
N HIS A 191 9.52 -3.37 5.30
CA HIS A 191 8.34 -3.38 6.14
C HIS A 191 8.71 -3.45 7.61
N TYR A 192 7.89 -2.82 8.45
CA TYR A 192 7.83 -3.08 9.87
C TYR A 192 6.53 -3.85 10.15
N ILE A 193 6.65 -4.94 10.92
CA ILE A 193 5.53 -5.80 11.28
C ILE A 193 5.36 -5.78 12.80
N VAL A 194 4.11 -5.61 13.24
CA VAL A 194 3.68 -5.75 14.63
C VAL A 194 2.26 -6.36 14.63
N PRO A 195 1.86 -7.16 15.62
CA PRO A 195 0.44 -7.51 15.78
C PRO A 195 -0.41 -6.23 15.75
N GLY A 196 -1.44 -6.18 14.90
CA GLY A 196 -2.17 -4.94 14.62
C GLY A 196 -1.83 -4.24 13.30
N ALA A 197 -0.57 -4.24 12.84
CA ALA A 197 -0.20 -3.38 11.70
C ALA A 197 0.93 -3.88 10.79
N ILE A 198 0.82 -3.48 9.51
CA ILE A 198 1.90 -3.49 8.53
C ILE A 198 2.30 -2.04 8.27
N ILE A 199 3.57 -1.70 8.43
CA ILE A 199 4.11 -0.38 8.05
C ILE A 199 5.03 -0.56 6.86
N VAL A 200 4.65 0.03 5.74
CA VAL A 200 5.37 -0.02 4.47
C VAL A 200 6.29 1.20 4.39
N GLN A 201 7.60 0.94 4.38
CA GLN A 201 8.61 1.97 4.14
C GLN A 201 9.07 1.98 2.68
N THR A 202 9.13 0.81 2.04
CA THR A 202 9.45 0.72 0.62
C THR A 202 8.72 -0.46 0.00
N ALA A 203 8.07 -0.21 -1.14
CA ALA A 203 7.40 -1.24 -1.93
C ALA A 203 7.71 -1.03 -3.41
N TYR A 204 8.85 -1.56 -3.87
CA TYR A 204 9.27 -1.43 -5.25
C TYR A 204 9.27 -2.79 -5.95
N ARG A 205 8.49 -2.88 -7.03
CA ARG A 205 8.39 -4.06 -7.89
C ARG A 205 8.80 -3.69 -9.32
N ARG A 206 9.69 -4.47 -9.92
CA ARG A 206 10.08 -4.31 -11.33
C ARG A 206 9.76 -5.57 -12.14
N GLN A 207 9.00 -5.42 -13.24
CA GLN A 207 8.65 -6.44 -14.24
C GLN A 207 7.95 -7.71 -13.70
N ARG A 208 8.62 -8.52 -12.87
CA ARG A 208 8.17 -9.86 -12.46
C ARG A 208 8.23 -10.06 -10.94
N GLY A 209 7.40 -10.98 -10.48
CA GLY A 209 7.35 -11.47 -9.09
C GLY A 209 5.93 -11.54 -8.55
N PRO A 210 5.78 -11.80 -7.24
CA PRO A 210 4.51 -11.71 -6.53
C PRO A 210 4.06 -10.26 -6.34
N GLN A 211 2.75 -10.05 -6.26
CA GLN A 211 2.21 -8.70 -6.05
C GLN A 211 2.59 -8.23 -4.64
N TRP A 212 2.65 -6.91 -4.43
CA TRP A 212 3.04 -6.37 -3.11
C TRP A 212 2.15 -6.93 -1.99
N TYR A 213 0.85 -7.09 -2.23
CA TYR A 213 -0.06 -7.61 -1.22
C TYR A 213 0.27 -9.05 -0.81
N ASP A 214 0.77 -9.90 -1.74
CA ASP A 214 1.21 -11.25 -1.40
C ASP A 214 2.46 -11.23 -0.52
N ILE A 215 3.42 -10.35 -0.84
CA ILE A 215 4.63 -10.17 -0.04
C ILE A 215 4.28 -9.66 1.36
N ALA A 216 3.43 -8.63 1.44
CA ALA A 216 3.02 -8.03 2.71
C ALA A 216 2.29 -9.06 3.60
N LEU A 217 1.40 -9.87 3.02
CA LEU A 217 0.72 -10.95 3.76
C LEU A 217 1.66 -12.06 4.19
N ALA A 218 2.60 -12.47 3.32
CA ALA A 218 3.61 -13.48 3.66
C ALA A 218 4.50 -13.03 4.83
N LEU A 219 4.88 -11.75 4.85
CA LEU A 219 5.65 -11.15 5.95
C LEU A 219 4.82 -11.01 7.22
N TYR A 220 3.58 -10.53 7.12
CA TYR A 220 2.72 -10.37 8.29
C TYR A 220 2.40 -11.71 8.96
N LYS A 221 1.98 -12.70 8.17
CA LYS A 221 1.62 -14.05 8.65
C LYS A 221 2.82 -14.82 9.23
N HIS A 222 4.05 -14.37 8.98
CA HIS A 222 5.24 -14.96 9.59
C HIS A 222 5.39 -14.59 11.07
N ASP A 223 5.01 -13.37 11.47
CA ASP A 223 5.19 -12.86 12.83
C ASP A 223 3.87 -12.69 13.60
N ALA A 224 2.71 -12.63 12.93
CA ALA A 224 1.41 -12.39 13.56
C ALA A 224 0.25 -13.17 12.89
N ALA A 225 -0.80 -13.47 13.66
CA ALA A 225 -2.02 -14.04 13.12
C ALA A 225 -2.78 -13.01 12.27
N ILE A 226 -3.26 -13.41 11.09
CA ILE A 226 -3.88 -12.48 10.14
C ILE A 226 -5.06 -11.69 10.73
N ASP A 227 -5.85 -12.32 11.61
CA ASP A 227 -7.02 -11.68 12.26
C ASP A 227 -6.64 -10.58 13.26
N THR A 228 -5.35 -10.42 13.56
CA THR A 228 -4.86 -9.28 14.35
C THR A 228 -4.60 -8.05 13.48
N LEU A 229 -4.59 -8.16 12.15
CA LEU A 229 -4.29 -7.02 11.26
C LEU A 229 -5.45 -6.02 11.23
N GLN A 230 -5.18 -4.79 11.65
CA GLN A 230 -6.14 -3.70 11.67
C GLN A 230 -5.66 -2.46 10.90
N TYR A 231 -4.36 -2.32 10.67
CA TYR A 231 -3.82 -1.10 10.05
C TYR A 231 -2.76 -1.40 8.98
N VAL A 232 -2.81 -0.65 7.88
CA VAL A 232 -1.73 -0.59 6.89
C VAL A 232 -1.25 0.85 6.78
N TYR A 233 0.00 1.08 7.15
CA TYR A 233 0.67 2.36 7.05
C TYR A 233 1.56 2.41 5.81
N TYR A 234 1.61 3.58 5.17
CA TYR A 234 2.65 3.93 4.21
C TYR A 234 3.41 5.14 4.75
N THR A 235 4.71 4.97 4.98
CA THR A 235 5.61 6.07 5.35
C THR A 235 6.37 6.51 4.11
N SER A 236 6.34 7.82 3.82
CA SER A 236 6.98 8.42 2.63
C SER A 236 6.42 7.92 1.30
N VAL A 237 5.18 8.28 0.99
CA VAL A 237 4.56 8.01 -0.31
C VAL A 237 5.17 8.92 -1.39
N GLU A 238 5.95 8.30 -2.27
CA GLU A 238 6.61 8.94 -3.43
C GLU A 238 6.07 8.43 -4.78
N ASN A 239 4.91 7.76 -4.79
CA ASN A 239 4.41 7.18 -6.05
C ASN A 239 3.67 8.22 -6.89
N GLU A 240 3.85 8.11 -8.22
CA GLU A 240 3.40 9.13 -9.18
C GLU A 240 1.86 9.21 -9.39
N GLU A 241 1.11 8.36 -8.68
CA GLU A 241 -0.34 8.26 -8.81
C GLU A 241 -1.05 8.75 -7.54
N THR A 242 -0.63 8.33 -6.36
CA THR A 242 -1.37 8.61 -5.11
C THR A 242 -0.95 9.94 -4.50
N GLN A 243 0.34 10.26 -4.50
CA GLN A 243 0.83 11.55 -3.97
C GLN A 243 0.22 12.76 -4.68
N PRO A 244 0.22 12.86 -6.04
CA PRO A 244 -0.36 14.01 -6.72
C PRO A 244 -1.88 14.04 -6.65
N LEU A 245 -2.55 12.89 -6.58
CA LEU A 245 -3.98 12.84 -6.33
C LEU A 245 -4.34 13.49 -4.99
N VAL A 246 -3.67 13.09 -3.90
CA VAL A 246 -3.98 13.62 -2.57
C VAL A 246 -3.58 15.09 -2.47
N GLY A 247 -2.35 15.42 -2.83
CA GLY A 247 -1.78 16.76 -2.64
C GLY A 247 -2.30 17.84 -3.60
N LYS A 248 -2.63 17.50 -4.86
CA LYS A 248 -3.03 18.48 -5.89
C LYS A 248 -4.51 18.44 -6.29
N VAL A 249 -5.25 17.42 -5.88
CA VAL A 249 -6.68 17.33 -6.17
C VAL A 249 -7.49 17.29 -4.89
N ILE A 250 -7.34 16.26 -4.08
CA ILE A 250 -8.23 16.04 -2.93
C ILE A 250 -8.07 17.15 -1.90
N TYR A 251 -6.85 17.50 -1.50
CA TYR A 251 -6.63 18.53 -0.50
C TYR A 251 -7.12 19.92 -0.98
N PRO A 252 -6.71 20.41 -2.17
CA PRO A 252 -7.20 21.68 -2.70
C PRO A 252 -8.72 21.74 -2.85
N ASN A 253 -9.36 20.68 -3.37
CA ASN A 253 -10.82 20.64 -3.53
C ASN A 253 -11.58 20.74 -2.19
N ASN A 254 -10.92 20.38 -1.09
CA ASN A 254 -11.47 20.44 0.26
C ASN A 254 -10.95 21.65 1.07
N ASN A 255 -10.28 22.62 0.43
CA ASN A 255 -9.65 23.77 1.07
C ASN A 255 -8.65 23.38 2.17
N ILE A 256 -7.98 22.24 2.00
CA ILE A 256 -6.98 21.74 2.93
C ILE A 256 -5.59 22.15 2.42
N PRO A 257 -4.76 22.79 3.27
CA PRO A 257 -3.38 23.09 2.91
C PRO A 257 -2.59 21.80 2.63
N GLY A 258 -1.90 21.74 1.49
CA GLY A 258 -1.11 20.58 1.06
C GLY A 258 0.26 20.48 1.75
N ALA A 259 1.21 19.83 1.07
CA ALA A 259 2.57 19.56 1.54
C ALA A 259 3.36 20.83 1.95
N GLU A 260 3.00 22.00 1.39
CA GLU A 260 3.71 23.27 1.60
C GLU A 260 3.32 23.99 2.91
N SER A 261 2.37 23.46 3.67
CA SER A 261 1.86 24.11 4.89
C SER A 261 2.07 23.25 6.13
N THR A 262 2.43 23.88 7.24
CA THR A 262 2.45 23.25 8.57
C THR A 262 1.08 22.71 9.00
N ALA A 263 -0.02 23.26 8.46
CA ALA A 263 -1.36 22.72 8.63
C ALA A 263 -1.60 21.39 7.88
N GLY A 264 -0.72 21.05 6.92
CA GLY A 264 -0.67 19.77 6.22
C GLY A 264 -0.29 18.60 7.13
N SER A 265 0.34 18.88 8.28
CA SER A 265 0.68 17.89 9.33
C SER A 265 -0.55 17.34 10.05
N ARG A 266 -1.71 17.99 9.95
CA ARG A 266 -2.94 17.48 10.55
C ARG A 266 -3.52 16.33 9.74
N MET A 267 -3.73 15.20 10.42
CA MET A 267 -4.41 14.02 9.88
C MET A 267 -5.83 14.34 9.38
N ARG A 268 -6.13 13.86 8.18
CA ARG A 268 -7.42 13.94 7.50
C ARG A 268 -7.98 12.55 7.35
N ILE A 269 -9.28 12.40 7.65
CA ILE A 269 -9.99 11.13 7.62
C ILE A 269 -10.97 11.18 6.46
N TRP A 270 -10.86 10.21 5.56
CA TRP A 270 -11.77 10.00 4.44
C TRP A 270 -12.60 8.76 4.76
N HIS A 271 -13.91 8.91 4.72
CA HIS A 271 -14.84 7.84 5.07
C HIS A 271 -15.28 7.08 3.83
N MET A 272 -15.52 5.78 3.99
CA MET A 272 -16.09 4.93 2.95
C MET A 272 -17.35 5.55 2.34
N HIS A 273 -17.56 5.30 1.04
CA HIS A 273 -18.66 5.85 0.24
C HIS A 273 -18.59 7.35 -0.07
N THR A 274 -17.51 8.06 0.28
CA THR A 274 -17.28 9.41 -0.25
C THR A 274 -16.46 9.40 -1.54
N PRO A 275 -16.62 10.41 -2.41
CA PRO A 275 -15.81 10.52 -3.63
C PRO A 275 -14.31 10.50 -3.38
N GLU A 276 -13.83 11.21 -2.35
CA GLU A 276 -12.41 11.32 -2.01
C GLU A 276 -11.85 9.98 -1.56
N PHE A 277 -12.60 9.26 -0.72
CA PHE A 277 -12.23 7.93 -0.28
C PHE A 277 -12.11 6.98 -1.48
N GLN A 278 -13.10 6.97 -2.38
CA GLN A 278 -13.09 6.13 -3.57
C GLN A 278 -11.94 6.51 -4.52
N GLN A 279 -11.64 7.80 -4.68
CA GLN A 279 -10.47 8.25 -5.45
C GLN A 279 -9.17 7.71 -4.84
N ILE A 280 -9.00 7.81 -3.51
CA ILE A 280 -7.81 7.29 -2.82
C ILE A 280 -7.73 5.77 -2.96
N LEU A 281 -8.83 5.07 -2.72
CA LEU A 281 -8.90 3.61 -2.79
C LEU A 281 -8.63 3.09 -4.21
N GLY A 282 -9.04 3.84 -5.23
CA GLY A 282 -8.76 3.52 -6.63
C GLY A 282 -7.39 3.94 -7.14
N SER A 283 -6.61 4.67 -6.35
CA SER A 283 -5.22 5.02 -6.65
C SER A 283 -4.27 3.83 -6.42
N GLN A 284 -3.02 3.89 -6.88
CA GLN A 284 -2.07 2.76 -6.83
C GLN A 284 -1.96 2.11 -5.44
N LEU A 285 -1.72 2.91 -4.39
CA LEU A 285 -1.59 2.40 -3.02
C LEU A 285 -2.93 1.93 -2.45
N GLY A 286 -4.02 2.65 -2.75
CA GLY A 286 -5.36 2.21 -2.39
C GLY A 286 -5.68 0.84 -2.96
N ARG A 287 -5.48 0.64 -4.27
CA ARG A 287 -5.72 -0.63 -4.95
C ARG A 287 -4.80 -1.75 -4.43
N ALA A 288 -3.58 -1.42 -4.02
CA ALA A 288 -2.67 -2.37 -3.42
C ALA A 288 -3.22 -2.87 -2.07
N THR A 289 -3.65 -1.95 -1.20
CA THR A 289 -4.25 -2.26 0.10
C THR A 289 -5.60 -2.97 -0.03
N SER A 290 -6.48 -2.57 -0.95
CA SER A 290 -7.75 -3.27 -1.18
C SER A 290 -7.53 -4.72 -1.62
N ARG A 291 -6.54 -4.96 -2.49
CA ARG A 291 -6.15 -6.33 -2.87
C ARG A 291 -5.59 -7.11 -1.69
N LEU A 292 -4.85 -6.45 -0.80
CA LEU A 292 -4.39 -7.08 0.45
C LEU A 292 -5.57 -7.56 1.29
N VAL A 293 -6.59 -6.73 1.52
CA VAL A 293 -7.79 -7.13 2.28
C VAL A 293 -8.52 -8.29 1.59
N LEU A 294 -8.75 -8.19 0.28
CA LEU A 294 -9.42 -9.24 -0.50
C LEU A 294 -8.62 -10.55 -0.58
N ALA A 295 -7.29 -10.48 -0.51
CA ALA A 295 -6.42 -11.66 -0.51
C ALA A 295 -6.23 -12.27 0.88
N ALA A 296 -6.45 -11.50 1.95
CA ALA A 296 -6.27 -11.92 3.33
C ALA A 296 -7.48 -12.67 3.87
N TRP A 297 -8.70 -12.21 3.56
CA TRP A 297 -9.94 -12.75 4.12
C TRP A 297 -10.98 -13.07 3.05
N PRO A 298 -11.96 -13.94 3.35
CA PRO A 298 -13.09 -14.14 2.44
C PRO A 298 -13.85 -12.83 2.21
N ARG A 299 -14.41 -12.66 1.00
CA ARG A 299 -15.24 -11.49 0.67
C ARG A 299 -16.41 -11.33 1.64
N GLY A 300 -16.80 -10.09 1.92
CA GLY A 300 -17.88 -9.80 2.85
C GLY A 300 -17.54 -10.04 4.33
N THR A 301 -16.25 -10.17 4.68
CA THR A 301 -15.83 -10.34 6.09
C THR A 301 -15.02 -9.18 6.64
N HIS A 302 -14.24 -8.48 5.82
CA HIS A 302 -13.41 -7.35 6.22
C HIS A 302 -13.51 -6.25 5.17
N GLN A 303 -13.40 -5.01 5.62
CA GLN A 303 -13.45 -3.83 4.77
C GLN A 303 -12.49 -2.76 5.26
N ILE A 304 -12.30 -1.73 4.43
CA ILE A 304 -11.60 -0.50 4.78
C ILE A 304 -12.67 0.58 4.97
N PRO A 305 -13.11 0.90 6.19
CA PRO A 305 -14.12 1.95 6.38
C PRO A 305 -13.53 3.36 6.31
N ARG A 306 -12.21 3.51 6.49
CA ARG A 306 -11.53 4.80 6.62
C ARG A 306 -10.12 4.77 6.04
N VAL A 307 -9.74 5.86 5.37
CA VAL A 307 -8.35 6.16 5.01
C VAL A 307 -7.94 7.47 5.65
N ASN A 308 -6.77 7.47 6.27
CA ASN A 308 -6.19 8.63 6.94
C ASN A 308 -5.00 9.11 6.12
N THR A 309 -4.90 10.43 5.88
CA THR A 309 -3.78 11.04 5.16
C THR A 309 -3.24 12.26 5.90
N TRP A 310 -1.92 12.46 5.87
CA TRP A 310 -1.26 13.66 6.41
C TRP A 310 0.06 13.88 5.70
N PHE A 311 0.55 15.13 5.71
CA PHE A 311 1.87 15.47 5.21
C PHE A 311 2.82 15.73 6.37
N LEU A 312 3.91 14.99 6.47
CA LEU A 312 4.96 15.24 7.46
C LEU A 312 6.26 15.55 6.74
N SER A 313 6.82 16.73 7.01
CA SER A 313 8.01 17.24 6.31
C SER A 313 7.86 17.15 4.79
N GLY A 314 6.66 17.49 4.30
CA GLY A 314 6.24 17.44 2.90
C GLY A 314 5.95 16.04 2.33
N ASN A 315 6.32 14.96 3.03
CA ASN A 315 6.04 13.61 2.55
C ASN A 315 4.60 13.22 2.87
N LEU A 316 3.91 12.59 1.92
CA LEU A 316 2.57 12.05 2.18
C LEU A 316 2.72 10.77 3.01
N HIS A 317 1.99 10.71 4.12
CA HIS A 317 1.79 9.52 4.93
C HIS A 317 0.33 9.10 4.86
N MET A 318 0.11 7.79 4.90
CA MET A 318 -1.24 7.22 4.81
C MET A 318 -1.42 6.09 5.82
N ARG A 319 -2.64 5.96 6.35
CA ARG A 319 -3.07 4.81 7.15
C ARG A 319 -4.44 4.33 6.68
N PHE A 320 -4.52 3.07 6.30
CA PHE A 320 -5.77 2.39 6.01
C PHE A 320 -6.20 1.63 7.25
N ASP A 321 -7.43 1.89 7.71
CA ASP A 321 -8.02 1.18 8.84
C ASP A 321 -8.81 -0.01 8.26
N ILE A 322 -8.65 -1.20 8.84
CA ILE A 322 -9.28 -2.44 8.42
C ILE A 322 -10.15 -2.94 9.58
N GLU A 323 -11.41 -3.22 9.29
CA GLU A 323 -12.38 -3.67 10.29
C GLU A 323 -13.18 -4.88 9.77
N PRO A 324 -13.54 -5.82 10.66
CA PRO A 324 -14.52 -6.86 10.33
C PRO A 324 -15.87 -6.23 9.97
N ILE A 325 -16.53 -6.78 8.96
CA ILE A 325 -17.92 -6.45 8.65
C ILE A 325 -18.79 -7.15 9.69
N ALA A 326 -19.46 -6.38 10.53
CA ALA A 326 -20.44 -6.92 11.46
C ALA A 326 -21.48 -7.71 10.66
N ARG A 327 -21.49 -9.04 10.81
CA ARG A 327 -22.58 -9.84 10.27
C ARG A 327 -23.84 -9.38 10.98
N ALA A 328 -24.90 -9.11 10.23
CA ALA A 328 -26.22 -8.99 10.82
C ALA A 328 -26.45 -10.27 11.61
N SER A 329 -26.41 -10.18 12.95
CA SER A 329 -26.83 -11.29 13.80
C SER A 329 -28.19 -11.74 13.28
N PRO A 330 -28.45 -13.05 13.11
CA PRO A 330 -29.82 -13.48 12.94
C PRO A 330 -30.55 -12.92 14.15
N ARG A 331 -31.49 -11.98 13.92
CA ARG A 331 -32.38 -11.50 14.96
C ARG A 331 -32.84 -12.75 15.70
N PRO A 332 -32.73 -12.83 17.05
CA PRO A 332 -33.42 -13.89 17.74
C PRO A 332 -34.87 -13.77 17.29
N SER A 333 -35.32 -14.76 16.52
CA SER A 333 -36.72 -14.91 16.19
C SER A 333 -37.42 -14.80 17.53
N HIS A 334 -38.18 -13.72 17.73
CA HIS A 334 -39.10 -13.65 18.83
C HIS A 334 -39.90 -14.95 18.73
N SER A 335 -39.58 -15.85 19.65
CA SER A 335 -40.34 -17.06 19.90
C SER A 335 -41.78 -16.63 19.90
N ALA A 336 -42.53 -17.12 18.92
CA ALA A 336 -43.96 -17.01 18.88
C ALA A 336 -44.44 -17.27 20.31
N HIS A 337 -45.08 -16.26 20.90
CA HIS A 337 -45.84 -16.46 22.11
C HIS A 337 -46.72 -17.68 21.88
N SER A 338 -46.43 -18.72 22.67
CA SER A 338 -47.33 -19.83 22.90
C SER A 338 -48.66 -19.20 23.31
N ARG A 339 -49.60 -19.13 22.34
CA ARG A 339 -50.99 -18.83 22.62
C ARG A 339 -51.53 -20.05 23.35
N HIS A 340 -51.41 -20.05 24.68
CA HIS A 340 -52.33 -20.82 25.49
C HIS A 340 -53.75 -20.32 25.19
N PRO A 341 -54.69 -21.19 24.81
CA PRO A 341 -56.09 -20.82 24.77
C PRO A 341 -56.55 -20.50 26.22
N PRO A 342 -57.39 -19.47 26.40
CA PRO A 342 -57.89 -19.13 27.72
C PRO A 342 -58.72 -20.29 28.29
N PRO A 343 -58.61 -20.61 29.58
CA PRO A 343 -59.46 -21.60 30.22
C PRO A 343 -60.91 -21.12 30.21
N SER A 344 -61.81 -22.02 29.84
CA SER A 344 -63.26 -21.84 29.80
C SER A 344 -63.81 -21.31 31.13
N PRO A 345 -64.83 -20.43 31.11
CA PRO A 345 -65.44 -19.91 32.32
C PRO A 345 -66.25 -21.01 33.04
N PRO A 346 -66.12 -21.17 34.37
CA PRO A 346 -66.99 -22.05 35.12
C PRO A 346 -68.40 -21.44 35.26
N THR A 347 -69.39 -22.22 34.86
CA THR A 347 -70.84 -21.97 35.02
C THR A 347 -71.22 -21.92 36.52
N PRO A 348 -72.16 -21.06 36.94
CA PRO A 348 -72.51 -20.86 38.34
C PRO A 348 -73.63 -21.80 38.81
N THR A 349 -73.62 -22.21 40.09
CA THR A 349 -74.75 -22.38 41.06
C THR A 349 -74.36 -23.37 42.18
N PRO A 350 -75.11 -23.47 43.30
CA PRO A 350 -75.69 -22.43 44.15
C PRO A 350 -75.50 -22.72 45.66
N SER A 351 -75.76 -21.71 46.51
CA SER A 351 -76.17 -21.85 47.92
C SER A 351 -75.06 -22.34 48.88
N SER A 352 -74.87 -21.81 50.09
CA SER A 352 -75.87 -21.37 51.04
C SER A 352 -75.23 -20.56 52.19
N ARG A 353 -76.06 -19.69 52.77
CA ARG A 353 -76.09 -19.29 54.19
C ARG A 353 -74.89 -18.55 54.81
N ARG A 354 -75.12 -17.23 54.96
CA ARG A 354 -74.98 -16.43 56.21
C ARG A 354 -75.22 -17.28 57.49
N PRO A 355 -74.59 -16.96 58.64
CA PRO A 355 -74.84 -15.70 59.39
C PRO A 355 -73.55 -14.99 59.87
N ARG A 356 -73.52 -13.66 59.94
CA ARG A 356 -73.83 -12.82 61.13
C ARG A 356 -72.90 -13.20 62.31
N ARG A 357 -72.05 -12.32 62.83
CA ARG A 357 -72.43 -11.24 63.76
C ARG A 357 -71.19 -10.43 64.18
N SER A 358 -71.40 -9.13 64.42
CA SER A 358 -70.76 -8.23 65.42
C SER A 358 -69.23 -8.28 65.61
N GLY A 359 -68.48 -7.18 65.57
CA GLY A 359 -68.81 -5.78 65.82
C GLY A 359 -67.68 -5.15 66.65
N SER A 360 -67.67 -3.82 66.71
CA SER A 360 -66.86 -2.97 67.59
C SER A 360 -65.35 -2.96 67.28
N GLY A 361 -64.67 -1.84 67.09
CA GLY A 361 -65.01 -0.44 67.31
C GLY A 361 -63.69 0.36 67.43
N ALA A 362 -63.79 1.67 67.19
CA ALA A 362 -63.02 2.80 67.75
C ALA A 362 -61.49 2.63 67.98
N ALA A 363 -60.62 3.59 67.66
CA ALA A 363 -60.68 4.93 67.08
C ALA A 363 -59.27 5.28 66.62
#